data_AF-A0A924P7A2-F1
#
_entry.id   AF-A0A924P7A2-F1
#
_cell.length_a   1.000
_cell.length_b   1.000
_cell.length_c   1.000
_cell.angle_alpha   90.00
_cell.angle_beta   90.00
_cell.angle_gamma   90.00
#
_symmetry.space_group_name_H-M   'P 1'
#
loop_
_entity.id
_entity.type
_entity.pdbx_description
1 polymer ?
#
loop_
_entity_poly.entity_id
_entity_poly.type
_entity_poly.pdbx_seq_one_letter_code
_entity_poly.pdbx_strand_id
1 'polypeptide(L)'
;MKRLFYLGLIGLLLFEITNVYFIMPMPGSQRMNSIDAAYFLYTWRWVFRGVFAATLIIGLFNSTFKRKWTLAIPPFILAIVIYMTNFNMAADAMFKQPKKLLMTNAAANKVDSNRLVIGVENNGEAKAYPIRFLSYHHQVQDTVGGKPLLITYCTVCRTGRVYEPIVNGKPAQFRLVGMDHFNAMLEDTTTKSWWRQATGEAIIGKLKGQKLPEFFSTQTSLTKWLELNPKSLVMQEDPTFKDEYDTTGKFESGKSTSKLTGTDSLSWKDKSWVVGVKSGKEMKAYDWNKLKAERIINDKLGRKSIILVLAKDDKSFFAFENPDAGSNFTLLNDTLMQNGIQYNINGKAIAGNTTLKPLPAYQEFWHSWKTFQPVTNNNL
;
A
#
# COMPACT_ATOMS: atom_id res chain seq x y z
N MET A 1 -42.77 -25.05 -7.35
CA MET A 1 -42.20 -23.69 -7.33
C MET A 1 -40.73 -23.67 -7.75
N LYS A 2 -40.37 -24.36 -8.86
CA LYS A 2 -38.96 -24.53 -9.29
C LYS A 2 -38.28 -23.21 -9.62
N ARG A 3 -39.06 -22.24 -10.10
CA ARG A 3 -38.58 -20.88 -10.37
C ARG A 3 -38.00 -20.23 -9.10
N LEU A 4 -38.60 -20.43 -7.93
CA LEU A 4 -38.07 -19.91 -6.66
C LEU A 4 -36.75 -20.58 -6.28
N PHE A 5 -36.62 -21.89 -6.49
CA PHE A 5 -35.36 -22.61 -6.24
C PHE A 5 -34.21 -22.02 -7.09
N TYR A 6 -34.42 -21.89 -8.40
CA TYR A 6 -33.41 -21.31 -9.29
C TYR A 6 -33.20 -19.82 -9.05
N LEU A 7 -34.23 -19.06 -8.65
CA LEU A 7 -34.11 -17.65 -8.30
C LEU A 7 -33.21 -17.45 -7.08
N GLY A 8 -33.44 -18.21 -6.00
CA GLY A 8 -32.58 -18.17 -4.81
C GLY A 8 -31.14 -18.60 -5.13
N LEU A 9 -30.98 -19.64 -5.95
CA LEU A 9 -29.67 -20.14 -6.36
C LEU A 9 -28.87 -19.14 -7.22
N ILE A 10 -29.50 -18.59 -8.27
CA ILE A 10 -28.89 -17.57 -9.13
C ILE A 10 -28.64 -16.30 -8.33
N GLY A 11 -29.57 -15.91 -7.45
CA GLY A 11 -29.41 -14.76 -6.55
C GLY A 11 -28.18 -14.89 -5.64
N LEU A 12 -28.00 -16.04 -4.97
CA LEU A 12 -26.79 -16.31 -4.19
C LEU A 12 -25.53 -16.28 -5.06
N LEU A 13 -25.56 -16.95 -6.21
CA LEU A 13 -24.40 -17.03 -7.10
C LEU A 13 -23.97 -15.64 -7.59
N LEU A 14 -24.90 -14.83 -8.07
CA LEU A 14 -24.63 -13.46 -8.50
C LEU A 14 -24.16 -12.59 -7.35
N PHE A 15 -24.77 -12.72 -6.17
CA PHE A 15 -24.36 -12.01 -4.97
C PHE A 15 -22.91 -12.31 -4.59
N GLU A 16 -22.51 -13.58 -4.47
CA GLU A 16 -21.14 -13.94 -4.07
C GLU A 16 -20.11 -13.46 -5.10
N ILE A 17 -20.42 -13.57 -6.41
CA ILE A 17 -19.54 -13.08 -7.48
C ILE A 17 -19.41 -11.55 -7.38
N THR A 18 -20.51 -10.81 -7.28
CA THR A 18 -20.49 -9.34 -7.24
C THR A 18 -19.85 -8.78 -5.97
N ASN A 19 -20.05 -9.44 -4.83
CA ASN A 19 -19.45 -9.04 -3.55
C ASN A 19 -17.91 -9.07 -3.58
N VAL A 20 -17.31 -9.90 -4.44
CA VAL A 20 -15.85 -9.95 -4.66
C VAL A 20 -15.41 -9.15 -5.87
N TYR A 21 -16.20 -9.17 -6.96
CA TYR A 21 -15.83 -8.55 -8.23
C TYR A 21 -15.48 -7.07 -8.09
N PHE A 22 -16.25 -6.30 -7.31
CA PHE A 22 -16.04 -4.86 -7.17
C PHE A 22 -14.82 -4.46 -6.30
N ILE A 23 -14.31 -5.36 -5.46
CA ILE A 23 -13.23 -5.04 -4.51
C ILE A 23 -11.91 -5.77 -4.83
N MET A 24 -11.88 -6.65 -5.83
CA MET A 24 -10.69 -7.37 -6.28
C MET A 24 -10.28 -6.91 -7.69
N PRO A 25 -9.03 -7.15 -8.16
CA PRO A 25 -8.54 -6.69 -9.45
C PRO A 25 -9.07 -7.51 -10.65
N MET A 26 -10.39 -7.66 -10.73
CA MET A 26 -11.06 -8.31 -11.84
C MET A 26 -11.07 -7.41 -13.07
N PRO A 27 -11.13 -7.97 -14.30
CA PRO A 27 -11.23 -7.16 -15.51
C PRO A 27 -12.35 -6.11 -15.41
N GLY A 28 -11.99 -4.84 -15.54
CA GLY A 28 -12.92 -3.70 -15.48
C GLY A 28 -13.17 -3.13 -14.08
N SER A 29 -13.25 -3.96 -13.04
CA SER A 29 -13.67 -3.56 -11.67
C SER A 29 -12.92 -2.33 -11.11
N GLN A 30 -11.60 -2.30 -11.25
CA GLN A 30 -10.71 -1.26 -10.71
C GLN A 30 -10.65 0.00 -11.58
N ARG A 31 -11.45 0.07 -12.64
CA ARG A 31 -11.62 1.27 -13.48
C ARG A 31 -13.03 1.88 -13.31
N MET A 32 -13.83 1.30 -12.41
CA MET A 32 -15.19 1.74 -12.11
C MET A 32 -15.25 2.37 -10.73
N ASN A 33 -16.09 3.39 -10.57
CA ASN A 33 -16.46 3.92 -9.25
C ASN A 33 -17.41 2.95 -8.54
N SER A 34 -16.88 1.83 -8.04
CA SER A 34 -17.65 0.71 -7.51
C SER A 34 -17.59 0.56 -5.98
N ILE A 35 -16.85 1.44 -5.30
CA ILE A 35 -16.62 1.33 -3.86
C ILE A 35 -17.91 1.39 -3.03
N ASP A 36 -18.86 2.24 -3.40
CA ASP A 36 -20.15 2.35 -2.73
C ASP A 36 -20.96 1.05 -2.84
N ALA A 37 -20.98 0.46 -4.04
CA ALA A 37 -21.64 -0.82 -4.28
C ALA A 37 -20.95 -1.97 -3.53
N ALA A 38 -19.61 -2.02 -3.57
CA ALA A 38 -18.81 -3.02 -2.86
C ALA A 38 -19.08 -2.96 -1.35
N TYR A 39 -19.04 -1.77 -0.76
CA TYR A 39 -19.30 -1.56 0.65
C TYR A 39 -20.73 -1.92 1.04
N PHE A 40 -21.73 -1.54 0.22
CA PHE A 40 -23.12 -1.89 0.45
C PHE A 40 -23.34 -3.40 0.45
N LEU A 41 -22.86 -4.11 -0.58
CA LEU A 41 -22.97 -5.57 -0.68
C LEU A 41 -22.26 -6.24 0.50
N TYR A 42 -21.06 -5.77 0.86
CA TYR A 42 -20.30 -6.32 1.97
C TYR A 42 -21.02 -6.11 3.31
N THR A 43 -21.55 -4.92 3.56
CA THR A 43 -22.24 -4.55 4.80
C THR A 43 -23.50 -5.40 5.00
N TRP A 44 -24.29 -5.57 3.94
CA TRP A 44 -25.57 -6.29 3.97
C TRP A 44 -25.47 -7.76 3.59
N ARG A 45 -24.26 -8.31 3.47
CA ARG A 45 -24.01 -9.67 2.95
C ARG A 45 -24.83 -10.77 3.63
N TRP A 46 -25.00 -10.68 4.94
CA TRP A 46 -25.76 -11.69 5.69
C TRP A 46 -27.26 -11.61 5.42
N VAL A 47 -27.79 -10.42 5.14
CA VAL A 47 -29.19 -10.23 4.73
C VAL A 47 -29.40 -10.78 3.33
N PHE A 48 -28.53 -10.44 2.37
CA PHE A 48 -28.58 -11.01 1.02
C PHE A 48 -28.50 -12.55 1.03
N ARG A 49 -27.54 -13.11 1.77
CA ARG A 49 -27.40 -14.56 1.96
C ARG A 49 -28.66 -15.16 2.56
N GLY A 50 -29.19 -14.58 3.63
CA GLY A 50 -30.40 -15.06 4.30
C GLY A 50 -31.62 -15.06 3.38
N VAL A 51 -31.87 -13.96 2.67
CA VAL A 51 -33.01 -13.81 1.75
C VAL A 51 -32.94 -14.83 0.61
N PHE A 52 -31.79 -14.93 -0.07
CA PHE A 52 -31.67 -15.86 -1.20
C PHE A 52 -31.60 -17.32 -0.75
N ALA A 53 -30.99 -17.63 0.39
CA ALA A 53 -31.02 -18.97 0.97
C ALA A 53 -32.45 -19.38 1.37
N ALA A 54 -33.22 -18.50 2.01
CA ALA A 54 -34.63 -18.77 2.32
C ALA A 54 -35.45 -19.00 1.04
N THR A 55 -35.25 -18.18 0.01
CA THR A 55 -35.91 -18.35 -1.30
C THR A 55 -35.56 -19.69 -1.95
N LEU A 56 -34.29 -20.10 -1.88
CA LEU A 56 -33.81 -21.40 -2.38
C LEU A 56 -34.48 -22.55 -1.62
N ILE A 57 -34.50 -22.49 -0.28
CA ILE A 57 -35.06 -23.52 0.59
C ILE A 57 -36.58 -23.65 0.38
N ILE A 58 -37.32 -22.54 0.33
CA ILE A 58 -38.76 -22.53 0.04
C ILE A 58 -39.02 -23.14 -1.34
N GLY A 59 -38.21 -22.77 -2.34
CA GLY A 59 -38.30 -23.32 -3.68
C GLY A 59 -38.03 -24.82 -3.74
N LEU A 60 -37.09 -25.31 -2.92
CA LEU A 60 -36.73 -26.72 -2.81
C LEU A 60 -37.88 -27.57 -2.24
N PHE A 61 -38.42 -27.18 -1.07
CA PHE A 61 -39.48 -27.93 -0.40
C PHE A 61 -40.80 -27.95 -1.20
N ASN A 62 -41.05 -26.91 -1.99
CA ASN A 62 -42.28 -26.76 -2.76
C ASN A 62 -42.17 -27.20 -4.23
N SER A 63 -41.21 -28.08 -4.56
CA SER A 63 -40.95 -28.49 -5.93
C SER A 63 -40.62 -29.97 -6.04
N THR A 64 -41.17 -30.61 -7.08
CA THR A 64 -40.87 -32.02 -7.42
C THR A 64 -39.90 -32.09 -8.60
N PHE A 65 -38.75 -32.73 -8.41
CA PHE A 65 -37.69 -32.79 -9.42
C PHE A 65 -37.64 -34.18 -10.05
N LYS A 66 -37.84 -34.25 -11.39
CA LYS A 66 -37.83 -35.52 -12.13
C LYS A 66 -36.44 -36.16 -12.23
N ARG A 67 -35.38 -35.34 -12.23
CA ARG A 67 -33.99 -35.79 -12.42
C ARG A 67 -33.15 -35.37 -11.22
N LYS A 68 -32.57 -36.33 -10.49
CA LYS A 68 -31.80 -36.06 -9.25
C LYS A 68 -30.61 -35.11 -9.47
N TRP A 69 -29.97 -35.14 -10.62
CA TRP A 69 -28.84 -34.24 -10.93
C TRP A 69 -29.23 -32.75 -10.97
N THR A 70 -30.49 -32.43 -11.28
CA THR A 70 -30.98 -31.03 -11.26
C THR A 70 -31.07 -30.43 -9.85
N LEU A 71 -31.02 -31.28 -8.82
CA LEU A 71 -30.93 -30.90 -7.42
C LEU A 71 -29.49 -30.89 -6.89
N ALA A 72 -28.61 -31.73 -7.44
CA ALA A 72 -27.27 -31.91 -6.92
C ALA A 72 -26.24 -30.94 -7.56
N ILE A 73 -26.27 -30.79 -8.88
CA ILE A 73 -25.23 -30.03 -9.61
C ILE A 73 -25.28 -28.52 -9.28
N PRO A 74 -26.44 -27.83 -9.30
CA PRO A 74 -26.46 -26.39 -9.08
C PRO A 74 -25.98 -25.97 -7.68
N PRO A 75 -26.42 -26.60 -6.56
CA PRO A 75 -25.89 -26.28 -5.24
C PRO A 75 -24.40 -26.61 -5.09
N PHE A 76 -23.91 -27.65 -5.76
CA PHE A 76 -22.48 -27.96 -5.75
C PHE A 76 -21.65 -26.86 -6.42
N ILE A 77 -22.09 -26.35 -7.58
CA ILE A 77 -21.46 -25.20 -8.23
C ILE A 77 -21.52 -23.96 -7.32
N LEU A 78 -22.67 -23.71 -6.69
CA LEU A 78 -22.81 -22.60 -5.74
C LEU A 78 -21.83 -22.75 -4.56
N ALA A 79 -21.67 -23.95 -4.00
CA ALA A 79 -20.71 -24.21 -2.93
C ALA A 79 -19.26 -23.93 -3.36
N ILE A 80 -18.88 -24.32 -4.59
CA ILE A 80 -17.58 -23.97 -5.18
C ILE A 80 -17.43 -22.45 -5.28
N VAL A 81 -18.44 -21.73 -5.79
CA VAL A 81 -18.38 -20.27 -5.92
C VAL A 81 -18.25 -19.60 -4.54
N ILE A 82 -19.04 -20.02 -3.55
CA ILE A 82 -18.95 -19.52 -2.17
C ILE A 82 -17.54 -19.76 -1.62
N TYR A 83 -17.00 -20.97 -1.80
CA TYR A 83 -15.66 -21.31 -1.34
C TYR A 83 -14.60 -20.41 -2.00
N MET A 84 -14.62 -20.32 -3.33
CA MET A 84 -13.68 -19.51 -4.11
C MET A 84 -13.72 -18.04 -3.68
N THR A 85 -14.91 -17.46 -3.61
CA THR A 85 -15.10 -16.03 -3.30
C THR A 85 -14.71 -15.67 -1.87
N ASN A 86 -15.01 -16.53 -0.89
CA ASN A 86 -14.81 -16.20 0.52
C ASN A 86 -13.48 -16.70 1.11
N PHE A 87 -12.88 -17.74 0.54
CA PHE A 87 -11.69 -18.39 1.13
C PHE A 87 -10.46 -18.36 0.23
N ASN A 88 -10.61 -18.18 -1.08
CA ASN A 88 -9.46 -18.09 -2.00
C ASN A 88 -9.25 -16.67 -2.54
N MET A 89 -10.33 -15.94 -2.83
CA MET A 89 -10.28 -14.66 -3.52
C MET A 89 -10.46 -13.46 -2.59
N ALA A 90 -10.87 -13.68 -1.34
CA ALA A 90 -10.97 -12.61 -0.36
C ALA A 90 -9.55 -12.12 0.00
N ALA A 91 -9.36 -10.80 0.06
CA ALA A 91 -8.04 -10.20 0.23
C ALA A 91 -7.37 -10.62 1.55
N ASP A 92 -8.12 -10.73 2.64
CA ASP A 92 -7.64 -11.20 3.95
C ASP A 92 -7.37 -12.71 4.01
N ALA A 93 -7.90 -13.48 3.06
CA ALA A 93 -7.56 -14.89 2.91
C ALA A 93 -6.27 -15.09 2.09
N MET A 94 -6.07 -14.26 1.06
CA MET A 94 -4.87 -14.27 0.20
C MET A 94 -3.64 -13.71 0.92
N PHE A 95 -3.82 -12.60 1.63
CA PHE A 95 -2.73 -11.83 2.24
C PHE A 95 -2.93 -11.79 3.74
N LYS A 96 -2.22 -12.69 4.43
CA LYS A 96 -2.34 -12.85 5.87
C LYS A 96 -1.40 -11.88 6.58
N GLN A 97 -1.77 -11.45 7.79
CA GLN A 97 -0.88 -10.68 8.64
C GLN A 97 0.25 -11.56 9.20
N PRO A 98 1.41 -11.01 9.58
CA PRO A 98 2.45 -11.77 10.26
C PRO A 98 1.89 -12.41 11.54
N LYS A 99 2.21 -13.67 11.79
CA LYS A 99 1.94 -14.31 13.08
C LYS A 99 3.00 -13.95 14.11
N LYS A 100 4.23 -13.68 13.65
CA LYS A 100 5.35 -13.25 14.48
C LYS A 100 6.03 -12.06 13.82
N LEU A 101 6.16 -10.96 14.56
CA LEU A 101 6.98 -9.82 14.17
C LEU A 101 8.38 -10.01 14.74
N LEU A 102 9.27 -10.62 13.96
CA LEU A 102 10.65 -10.85 14.35
C LEU A 102 11.51 -9.65 13.95
N MET A 103 12.30 -9.14 14.88
CA MET A 103 13.19 -7.99 14.70
C MET A 103 14.59 -8.38 15.14
N THR A 104 15.59 -8.13 14.30
CA THR A 104 17.00 -8.38 14.65
C THR A 104 17.86 -7.18 14.33
N ASN A 105 18.97 -7.01 15.04
CA ASN A 105 19.95 -5.97 14.70
C ASN A 105 20.67 -6.29 13.38
N ALA A 106 21.46 -5.32 12.89
CA ALA A 106 22.23 -5.47 11.65
C ALA A 106 23.15 -6.71 11.63
N ALA A 107 23.76 -7.08 12.76
CA ALA A 107 24.69 -8.21 12.83
C ALA A 107 24.00 -9.58 12.68
N ALA A 108 22.76 -9.70 13.14
CA ALA A 108 21.97 -10.93 13.06
C ALA A 108 20.94 -10.90 11.90
N ASN A 109 21.01 -9.91 11.02
CA ASN A 109 20.10 -9.75 9.89
C ASN A 109 20.34 -10.82 8.81
N LYS A 110 19.26 -11.45 8.32
CA LYS A 110 19.30 -12.42 7.22
C LYS A 110 18.72 -11.87 5.91
N VAL A 111 18.18 -10.66 5.92
CA VAL A 111 17.64 -10.00 4.73
C VAL A 111 18.79 -9.48 3.90
N ASP A 112 18.81 -9.81 2.61
CA ASP A 112 19.78 -9.27 1.65
C ASP A 112 19.80 -7.73 1.73
N SER A 113 20.99 -7.16 1.89
CA SER A 113 21.20 -5.73 2.10
C SER A 113 20.81 -4.87 0.89
N ASN A 114 20.70 -5.47 -0.30
CA ASN A 114 20.24 -4.80 -1.51
C ASN A 114 18.72 -4.67 -1.63
N ARG A 115 17.94 -5.30 -0.74
CA ARG A 115 16.47 -5.18 -0.72
C ARG A 115 16.05 -3.78 -0.28
N LEU A 116 14.88 -3.35 -0.74
CA LEU A 116 14.28 -2.09 -0.33
C LEU A 116 13.58 -2.26 1.02
N VAL A 117 13.62 -1.21 1.82
CA VAL A 117 12.97 -1.13 3.13
C VAL A 117 12.17 0.15 3.25
N ILE A 118 11.08 0.08 4.01
CA ILE A 118 10.50 1.26 4.64
C ILE A 118 11.20 1.41 6.00
N GLY A 119 11.92 2.51 6.17
CA GLY A 119 12.61 2.86 7.41
C GLY A 119 11.80 3.87 8.22
N VAL A 120 11.77 3.66 9.54
CA VAL A 120 11.11 4.53 10.50
C VAL A 120 12.06 4.77 11.67
N GLU A 121 12.18 6.04 12.08
CA GLU A 121 12.93 6.44 13.27
C GLU A 121 12.01 7.27 14.18
N ASN A 122 11.96 6.94 15.46
CA ASN A 122 11.22 7.70 16.47
C ASN A 122 11.91 7.59 17.82
N ASN A 123 12.11 8.71 18.51
CA ASN A 123 12.73 8.78 19.84
C ASN A 123 14.03 7.95 19.97
N GLY A 124 14.88 7.99 18.94
CA GLY A 124 16.17 7.27 18.91
C GLY A 124 16.07 5.76 18.61
N GLU A 125 14.87 5.21 18.44
CA GLU A 125 14.65 3.86 17.95
C GLU A 125 14.40 3.88 16.45
N ALA A 126 15.23 3.16 15.69
CA ALA A 126 15.11 3.03 14.24
C ALA A 126 14.77 1.59 13.86
N LYS A 127 13.76 1.38 13.02
CA LYS A 127 13.42 0.06 12.46
C LYS A 127 13.27 0.09 10.95
N ALA A 128 13.65 -0.99 10.29
CA ALA A 128 13.47 -1.21 8.86
C ALA A 128 12.53 -2.38 8.58
N TYR A 129 11.60 -2.17 7.65
CA TYR A 129 10.61 -3.14 7.22
C TYR A 129 10.83 -3.46 5.73
N PRO A 130 11.44 -4.61 5.40
CA PRO A 130 11.69 -5.00 4.01
C PRO A 130 10.40 -5.05 3.19
N ILE A 131 10.43 -4.39 2.03
CA ILE A 131 9.29 -4.34 1.10
C ILE A 131 8.89 -5.75 0.66
N ARG A 132 9.81 -6.72 0.61
CA ARG A 132 9.48 -8.12 0.29
C ARG A 132 8.47 -8.76 1.25
N PHE A 133 8.50 -8.41 2.53
CA PHE A 133 7.56 -8.92 3.52
C PHE A 133 6.27 -8.10 3.50
N LEU A 134 6.39 -6.78 3.40
CA LEU A 134 5.23 -5.89 3.26
C LEU A 134 4.45 -6.13 1.96
N SER A 135 5.11 -6.62 0.90
CA SER A 135 4.46 -6.94 -0.38
C SER A 135 3.50 -8.12 -0.28
N TYR A 136 3.76 -9.05 0.63
CA TYR A 136 2.84 -10.15 0.94
C TYR A 136 1.84 -9.74 2.02
N HIS A 137 2.29 -9.16 3.13
CA HIS A 137 1.40 -8.85 4.25
C HIS A 137 0.52 -7.62 4.02
N HIS A 138 0.90 -6.72 3.11
CA HIS A 138 0.36 -5.39 2.86
C HIS A 138 0.39 -4.40 4.04
N GLN A 139 0.37 -4.89 5.26
CA GLN A 139 0.46 -4.12 6.49
C GLN A 139 1.17 -4.90 7.61
N VAL A 140 1.84 -4.16 8.48
CA VAL A 140 2.41 -4.63 9.74
C VAL A 140 2.12 -3.57 10.79
N GLN A 141 1.64 -3.99 11.96
CA GLN A 141 1.56 -3.11 13.13
C GLN A 141 2.77 -3.35 14.03
N ASP A 142 3.44 -2.29 14.44
CA ASP A 142 4.56 -2.32 15.37
C ASP A 142 4.53 -1.09 16.29
N THR A 143 5.32 -1.09 17.35
CA THR A 143 5.60 0.07 18.19
C THR A 143 7.06 0.48 18.01
N VAL A 144 7.30 1.75 17.66
CA VAL A 144 8.65 2.31 17.46
C VAL A 144 8.80 3.56 18.32
N GLY A 145 9.77 3.59 19.22
CA GLY A 145 10.02 4.71 20.14
C GLY A 145 8.81 5.03 21.02
N GLY A 146 8.01 4.01 21.37
CA GLY A 146 6.76 4.14 22.14
C GLY A 146 5.53 4.56 21.34
N LYS A 147 5.63 4.75 20.02
CA LYS A 147 4.50 5.13 19.17
C LYS A 147 3.96 3.92 18.39
N PRO A 148 2.65 3.61 18.46
CA PRO A 148 2.05 2.57 17.64
C PRO A 148 1.99 3.03 16.18
N LEU A 149 2.45 2.19 15.26
CA LEU A 149 2.54 2.49 13.84
C LEU A 149 1.97 1.35 13.00
N LEU A 150 1.35 1.73 11.88
CA LEU A 150 0.85 0.87 10.83
C LEU A 150 1.70 1.09 9.59
N ILE A 151 2.61 0.17 9.32
CA ILE A 151 3.52 0.18 8.18
C ILE A 151 2.83 -0.54 7.05
N THR A 152 2.64 0.11 5.90
CA THR A 152 1.86 -0.42 4.79
C THR A 152 2.61 -0.34 3.48
N TYR A 153 2.31 -1.28 2.57
CA TYR A 153 2.81 -1.24 1.21
C TYR A 153 1.77 -1.79 0.22
N CYS A 154 1.41 -0.97 -0.78
CA CYS A 154 0.59 -1.41 -1.91
C CYS A 154 1.47 -1.77 -3.10
N THR A 155 1.52 -3.05 -3.48
CA THR A 155 2.35 -3.54 -4.60
C THR A 155 1.87 -3.06 -5.97
N VAL A 156 0.55 -2.92 -6.15
CA VAL A 156 -0.08 -2.45 -7.40
C VAL A 156 0.01 -0.92 -7.56
N CYS A 157 0.36 -0.22 -6.48
CA CYS A 157 0.64 1.22 -6.43
C CYS A 157 2.14 1.52 -6.40
N ARG A 158 2.95 0.54 -5.99
CA ARG A 158 4.35 0.68 -5.61
C ARG A 158 4.57 1.69 -4.48
N THR A 159 3.66 1.75 -3.50
CA THR A 159 3.63 2.85 -2.54
C THR A 159 3.74 2.35 -1.10
N GLY A 160 4.76 2.81 -0.38
CA GLY A 160 4.88 2.67 1.07
C GLY A 160 4.29 3.87 1.82
N ARG A 161 3.53 3.59 2.89
CA ARG A 161 2.97 4.61 3.80
C ARG A 161 3.00 4.11 5.24
N VAL A 162 3.23 5.02 6.18
CA VAL A 162 3.19 4.73 7.61
C VAL A 162 2.19 5.66 8.27
N TYR A 163 1.30 5.09 9.08
CA TYR A 163 0.27 5.83 9.80
C TYR A 163 0.31 5.50 11.29
N GLU A 164 -0.19 6.40 12.11
CA GLU A 164 -0.61 6.06 13.46
C GLU A 164 -2.00 5.40 13.36
N PRO A 165 -2.19 4.15 13.82
CA PRO A 165 -3.47 3.45 13.74
C PRO A 165 -4.44 3.93 14.84
N ILE A 166 -4.67 5.24 14.91
CA ILE A 166 -5.54 5.87 15.91
C ILE A 166 -6.83 6.30 15.23
N VAL A 167 -7.95 5.73 15.67
CA VAL A 167 -9.30 6.03 15.18
C VAL A 167 -10.14 6.52 16.36
N ASN A 168 -10.71 7.72 16.26
CA ASN A 168 -11.45 8.37 17.35
C ASN A 168 -10.66 8.40 18.68
N GLY A 169 -9.35 8.68 18.60
CA GLY A 169 -8.46 8.77 19.76
C GLY A 169 -8.08 7.41 20.39
N LYS A 170 -8.44 6.28 19.78
CA LYS A 170 -8.12 4.93 20.29
C LYS A 170 -7.30 4.13 19.28
N PRO A 171 -6.38 3.26 19.73
CA PRO A 171 -5.73 2.29 18.85
C PRO A 171 -6.75 1.42 18.13
N ALA A 172 -6.55 1.22 16.83
CA ALA A 172 -7.42 0.44 15.96
C ALA A 172 -6.65 -0.70 15.27
N GLN A 173 -7.34 -1.81 15.10
CA GLN A 173 -6.87 -2.94 14.31
C GLN A 173 -7.42 -2.83 12.89
N PHE A 174 -6.55 -3.08 11.91
CA PHE A 174 -6.88 -3.00 10.50
C PHE A 174 -6.78 -4.38 9.84
N ARG A 175 -7.62 -4.62 8.83
CA ARG A 175 -7.49 -5.76 7.92
C ARG A 175 -7.55 -5.29 6.48
N LEU A 176 -6.90 -6.02 5.57
CA LEU A 176 -7.03 -5.78 4.14
C LEU A 176 -8.43 -6.26 3.68
N VAL A 177 -9.14 -5.46 2.91
CA VAL A 177 -10.48 -5.83 2.38
C VAL A 177 -10.53 -5.97 0.87
N GLY A 178 -9.49 -5.49 0.18
CA GLY A 178 -9.36 -5.56 -1.27
C GLY A 178 -8.74 -4.26 -1.78
N MET A 179 -9.28 -3.73 -2.86
CA MET A 179 -8.74 -2.54 -3.52
C MET A 179 -9.80 -1.69 -4.23
N ASP A 180 -9.52 -0.39 -4.28
CA ASP A 180 -10.25 0.62 -5.03
C ASP A 180 -9.27 1.35 -5.95
N HIS A 181 -9.57 1.39 -7.26
CA HIS A 181 -8.68 1.94 -8.27
C HIS A 181 -7.23 1.44 -8.14
N PHE A 182 -7.09 0.12 -7.93
CA PHE A 182 -5.81 -0.55 -7.70
C PHE A 182 -5.06 -0.16 -6.40
N ASN A 183 -5.64 0.65 -5.52
CA ASN A 183 -5.08 0.90 -4.19
C ASN A 183 -5.64 -0.01 -3.14
N ALA A 184 -4.76 -0.55 -2.29
CA ALA A 184 -5.13 -1.39 -1.17
C ALA A 184 -6.10 -0.66 -0.22
N MET A 185 -7.19 -1.33 0.13
CA MET A 185 -8.20 -0.84 1.04
C MET A 185 -8.09 -1.57 2.38
N LEU A 186 -8.02 -0.79 3.46
CA LEU A 186 -7.94 -1.29 4.83
C LEU A 186 -9.26 -1.03 5.55
N GLU A 187 -9.78 -1.99 6.29
CA GLU A 187 -10.94 -1.79 7.17
C GLU A 187 -10.48 -1.69 8.61
N ASP A 188 -10.90 -0.63 9.31
CA ASP A 188 -10.79 -0.61 10.77
C ASP A 188 -11.87 -1.48 11.38
N THR A 189 -11.45 -2.40 12.25
CA THR A 189 -12.33 -3.41 12.84
C THR A 189 -13.41 -2.81 13.75
N THR A 190 -13.18 -1.61 14.28
CA THR A 190 -14.03 -0.91 15.25
C THR A 190 -15.25 -0.24 14.63
N THR A 191 -15.07 0.53 13.57
CA THR A 191 -16.12 1.33 12.93
C THR A 191 -16.57 0.76 11.59
N LYS A 192 -15.79 -0.20 11.05
CA LYS A 192 -15.99 -0.80 9.72
C LYS A 192 -15.90 0.23 8.60
N SER A 193 -15.14 1.30 8.78
CA SER A 193 -14.85 2.25 7.70
C SER A 193 -13.72 1.69 6.84
N TRP A 194 -13.74 1.98 5.54
CA TRP A 194 -12.69 1.55 4.63
C TRP A 194 -11.79 2.73 4.27
N TRP A 195 -10.50 2.51 4.51
CA TRP A 195 -9.43 3.48 4.46
C TRP A 195 -8.52 3.17 3.27
N ARG A 196 -8.25 4.18 2.46
CA ARG A 196 -7.36 4.06 1.32
C ARG A 196 -5.91 4.08 1.80
N GLN A 197 -5.13 3.06 1.47
CA GLN A 197 -3.75 2.93 1.92
C GLN A 197 -2.83 4.07 1.43
N ALA A 198 -3.02 4.59 0.20
CA ALA A 198 -2.13 5.62 -0.34
C ALA A 198 -2.29 7.01 0.32
N THR A 199 -3.45 7.28 0.94
CA THR A 199 -3.78 8.61 1.49
C THR A 199 -4.10 8.58 2.98
N GLY A 200 -4.35 7.40 3.56
CA GLY A 200 -4.79 7.24 4.93
C GLY A 200 -6.22 7.74 5.15
N GLU A 201 -7.00 7.97 4.10
CA GLU A 201 -8.35 8.54 4.18
C GLU A 201 -9.42 7.45 4.21
N ALA A 202 -10.36 7.55 5.15
CA ALA A 202 -11.60 6.79 5.12
C ALA A 202 -12.48 7.32 3.98
N ILE A 203 -12.69 6.55 2.93
CA ILE A 203 -13.47 7.00 1.76
C ILE A 203 -14.93 6.53 1.83
N ILE A 204 -15.22 5.57 2.71
CA ILE A 204 -16.56 5.03 2.93
C ILE A 204 -16.72 4.46 4.34
N GLY A 205 -17.97 4.39 4.80
CA GLY A 205 -18.32 3.99 6.16
C GLY A 205 -18.50 5.18 7.11
N LYS A 206 -18.55 4.88 8.41
CA LYS A 206 -18.92 5.86 9.45
C LYS A 206 -17.99 7.06 9.54
N LEU A 207 -16.72 6.89 9.16
CA LEU A 207 -15.69 7.91 9.28
C LEU A 207 -15.28 8.53 7.95
N LYS A 208 -16.13 8.43 6.91
CA LYS A 208 -15.87 9.00 5.59
C LYS A 208 -15.34 10.45 5.67
N GLY A 209 -14.22 10.72 5.02
CA GLY A 209 -13.51 11.99 4.98
C GLY A 209 -12.43 12.17 6.06
N GLN A 210 -12.39 11.32 7.09
CA GLN A 210 -11.33 11.36 8.09
C GLN A 210 -10.01 10.80 7.54
N LYS A 211 -8.89 11.25 8.10
CA LYS A 211 -7.54 10.79 7.74
C LYS A 211 -6.79 10.29 8.96
N LEU A 212 -6.07 9.18 8.80
CA LEU A 212 -5.12 8.71 9.79
C LEU A 212 -3.94 9.70 9.88
N PRO A 213 -3.40 9.95 11.10
CA PRO A 213 -2.17 10.70 11.23
C PRO A 213 -1.04 9.98 10.48
N GLU A 214 -0.45 10.66 9.50
CA GLU A 214 0.66 10.14 8.71
C GLU A 214 1.97 10.29 9.50
N PHE A 215 2.77 9.24 9.54
CA PHE A 215 4.07 9.23 10.19
C PHE A 215 5.19 9.27 9.14
N PHE A 216 6.24 10.05 9.41
CA PHE A 216 7.36 10.17 8.49
C PHE A 216 8.12 8.85 8.35
N SER A 217 8.40 8.45 7.12
CA SER A 217 9.16 7.25 6.80
C SER A 217 9.99 7.49 5.55
N THR A 218 11.07 6.73 5.39
CA THR A 218 11.92 6.78 4.18
C THR A 218 11.93 5.44 3.48
N GLN A 219 11.97 5.45 2.14
CA GLN A 219 12.22 4.24 1.36
C GLN A 219 13.67 4.26 0.86
N THR A 220 14.44 3.25 1.23
CA THR A 220 15.86 3.13 0.85
C THR A 220 16.22 1.68 0.55
N SER A 221 17.43 1.43 0.05
CA SER A 221 18.04 0.11 0.22
C SER A 221 18.29 -0.17 1.70
N LEU A 222 18.33 -1.44 2.09
CA LEU A 222 18.67 -1.84 3.46
C LEU A 222 20.11 -1.46 3.81
N THR A 223 21.06 -1.59 2.87
CA THR A 223 22.44 -1.09 3.03
C THR A 223 22.44 0.39 3.40
N LYS A 224 21.78 1.25 2.62
CA LYS A 224 21.75 2.69 2.89
C LYS A 224 21.05 3.00 4.21
N TRP A 225 19.99 2.28 4.55
CA TRP A 225 19.31 2.46 5.83
C TRP A 225 20.23 2.18 7.02
N LEU A 226 20.97 1.07 6.98
CA LEU A 226 21.87 0.66 8.06
C LEU A 226 23.13 1.53 8.14
N GLU A 227 23.63 2.06 7.01
CA GLU A 227 24.67 3.10 7.00
C GLU A 227 24.22 4.34 7.80
N LEU A 228 22.97 4.77 7.61
CA LEU A 228 22.41 5.95 8.26
C LEU A 228 21.91 5.68 9.68
N ASN A 229 21.53 4.43 9.98
CA ASN A 229 20.94 3.98 11.24
C ASN A 229 21.58 2.65 11.71
N PRO A 230 22.84 2.66 12.17
CA PRO A 230 23.60 1.43 12.44
C PRO A 230 23.05 0.58 13.59
N LYS A 231 22.28 1.20 14.50
CA LYS A 231 21.62 0.52 15.62
C LYS A 231 20.20 0.01 15.27
N SER A 232 19.79 0.13 14.00
CA SER A 232 18.43 -0.20 13.61
C SER A 232 18.13 -1.70 13.76
N LEU A 233 16.88 -1.99 14.11
CA LEU A 233 16.31 -3.33 14.00
C LEU A 233 15.71 -3.54 12.61
N VAL A 234 15.88 -4.73 12.05
CA VAL A 234 15.37 -5.12 10.74
C VAL A 234 14.35 -6.23 10.93
N MET A 235 13.15 -6.02 10.38
CA MET A 235 12.13 -7.06 10.34
C MET A 235 12.64 -8.28 9.58
N GLN A 236 12.47 -9.46 10.16
CA GLN A 236 12.86 -10.74 9.57
C GLN A 236 11.66 -11.51 9.02
N GLU A 237 11.97 -12.55 8.26
CA GLU A 237 11.01 -13.51 7.73
C GLU A 237 10.16 -14.16 8.85
N ASP A 238 8.83 -14.18 8.70
CA ASP A 238 7.98 -15.05 9.52
C ASP A 238 8.04 -16.47 8.93
N PRO A 239 8.57 -17.48 9.67
CA PRO A 239 8.70 -18.84 9.17
C PRO A 239 7.37 -19.46 8.70
N THR A 240 6.23 -18.95 9.18
CA THR A 240 4.89 -19.39 8.78
C THR A 240 4.59 -19.11 7.31
N PHE A 241 5.21 -18.08 6.73
CA PHE A 241 4.90 -17.57 5.39
C PHE A 241 6.13 -17.55 4.47
N LYS A 242 7.16 -18.33 4.81
CA LYS A 242 8.44 -18.36 4.10
C LYS A 242 8.28 -18.51 2.58
N ASP A 243 7.39 -19.43 2.16
CA ASP A 243 7.19 -19.77 0.74
C ASP A 243 6.43 -18.68 -0.04
N GLU A 244 5.84 -17.71 0.65
CA GLU A 244 5.07 -16.61 0.05
C GLU A 244 5.94 -15.38 -0.27
N TYR A 245 7.14 -15.30 0.31
CA TYR A 245 7.98 -14.13 0.17
C TYR A 245 8.83 -14.15 -1.10
N ASP A 246 8.81 -13.03 -1.85
CA ASP A 246 9.61 -12.88 -3.06
C ASP A 246 11.12 -12.97 -2.77
N THR A 247 11.76 -14.01 -3.29
CA THR A 247 13.21 -14.21 -3.24
C THR A 247 13.92 -13.59 -4.44
N THR A 248 13.21 -13.19 -5.50
CA THR A 248 13.80 -12.79 -6.78
C THR A 248 14.17 -11.30 -6.85
N GLY A 249 13.47 -10.43 -6.11
CA GLY A 249 13.67 -8.98 -6.18
C GLY A 249 13.25 -8.35 -7.52
N LYS A 250 12.55 -9.10 -8.39
CA LYS A 250 12.12 -8.61 -9.71
C LYS A 250 11.14 -7.43 -9.60
N PHE A 251 10.26 -7.44 -8.60
CA PHE A 251 9.35 -6.33 -8.36
C PHE A 251 10.12 -5.05 -7.96
N GLU A 252 11.01 -5.15 -6.98
CA GLU A 252 11.78 -4.00 -6.48
C GLU A 252 12.70 -3.43 -7.55
N SER A 253 13.31 -4.28 -8.38
CA SER A 253 14.18 -3.87 -9.50
C SER A 253 13.45 -3.44 -10.77
N GLY A 254 12.11 -3.52 -10.80
CA GLY A 254 11.31 -3.17 -11.98
C GLY A 254 11.38 -4.15 -13.14
N LYS A 255 11.89 -5.36 -12.90
CA LYS A 255 11.98 -6.46 -13.86
C LYS A 255 10.78 -7.41 -13.84
N SER A 256 9.77 -7.14 -13.01
CA SER A 256 8.53 -7.92 -12.97
C SER A 256 7.75 -7.75 -14.27
N THR A 257 7.27 -8.85 -14.84
CA THR A 257 6.41 -8.88 -16.03
C THR A 257 4.94 -9.11 -15.69
N SER A 258 4.60 -9.13 -14.41
CA SER A 258 3.22 -9.29 -13.93
C SER A 258 2.31 -8.20 -14.49
N LYS A 259 1.10 -8.57 -14.88
CA LYS A 259 0.09 -7.62 -15.38
C LYS A 259 -0.18 -6.51 -14.35
N LEU A 260 -0.32 -6.88 -13.07
CA LEU A 260 -0.66 -5.96 -11.99
C LEU A 260 0.56 -5.16 -11.49
N THR A 261 1.73 -5.79 -11.39
CA THR A 261 2.88 -5.21 -10.66
C THR A 261 4.13 -4.99 -11.51
N GLY A 262 4.06 -5.22 -12.83
CA GLY A 262 5.17 -4.93 -13.75
C GLY A 262 5.36 -3.44 -13.98
N THR A 263 6.53 -3.03 -14.42
CA THR A 263 6.93 -1.62 -14.57
C THR A 263 6.96 -1.21 -16.05
N ASP A 264 6.51 0.01 -16.35
CA ASP A 264 6.77 0.65 -17.63
C ASP A 264 8.12 1.37 -17.58
N SER A 265 9.03 1.07 -18.51
CA SER A 265 10.40 1.63 -18.52
C SER A 265 10.46 3.10 -18.96
N LEU A 266 9.53 3.51 -19.81
CA LEU A 266 9.39 4.90 -20.26
C LEU A 266 8.79 5.77 -19.15
N SER A 267 8.99 7.09 -19.24
CA SER A 267 8.39 8.05 -18.30
C SER A 267 6.89 8.23 -18.56
N TRP A 268 6.14 8.54 -17.49
CA TRP A 268 4.74 8.97 -17.54
C TRP A 268 3.72 8.01 -18.19
N LYS A 269 4.04 6.72 -18.30
CA LYS A 269 3.07 5.63 -18.53
C LYS A 269 2.44 5.20 -17.21
N ASP A 270 1.33 4.47 -17.26
CA ASP A 270 0.56 4.14 -16.06
C ASP A 270 1.41 3.49 -14.97
N LYS A 271 2.34 2.60 -15.32
CA LYS A 271 3.24 1.91 -14.38
C LYS A 271 4.67 2.43 -14.42
N SER A 272 4.87 3.66 -14.89
CA SER A 272 6.14 4.38 -14.72
C SER A 272 6.33 4.75 -13.26
N TRP A 273 7.59 4.74 -12.79
CA TRP A 273 7.90 5.16 -11.43
C TRP A 273 7.99 6.69 -11.37
N VAL A 274 7.38 7.24 -10.34
CA VAL A 274 7.53 8.64 -9.95
C VAL A 274 7.93 8.71 -8.48
N VAL A 275 8.52 9.83 -8.07
CA VAL A 275 8.63 10.19 -6.65
C VAL A 275 7.70 11.35 -6.38
N GLY A 276 6.70 11.11 -5.55
CA GLY A 276 5.82 12.14 -5.03
C GLY A 276 6.41 12.83 -3.83
N VAL A 277 6.57 14.16 -3.86
CA VAL A 277 7.04 14.96 -2.73
C VAL A 277 5.89 15.82 -2.20
N LYS A 278 5.76 15.91 -0.87
CA LYS A 278 4.74 16.68 -0.19
C LYS A 278 5.37 17.78 0.66
N SER A 279 4.86 19.01 0.55
CA SER A 279 5.24 20.13 1.43
C SER A 279 3.99 20.90 1.87
N GLY A 280 3.56 20.63 3.11
CA GLY A 280 2.28 21.15 3.61
C GLY A 280 1.10 20.53 2.84
N LYS A 281 0.33 21.38 2.14
CA LYS A 281 -0.79 20.96 1.29
C LYS A 281 -0.40 20.74 -0.18
N GLU A 282 0.78 21.20 -0.57
CA GLU A 282 1.27 21.11 -1.94
C GLU A 282 1.95 19.75 -2.15
N MET A 283 1.70 19.14 -3.30
CA MET A 283 2.26 17.84 -3.69
C MET A 283 2.65 17.86 -5.16
N LYS A 284 3.79 17.26 -5.50
CA LYS A 284 4.25 17.16 -6.89
C LYS A 284 4.93 15.83 -7.15
N ALA A 285 4.66 15.25 -8.32
CA ALA A 285 5.36 14.07 -8.79
C ALA A 285 6.57 14.46 -9.64
N TYR A 286 7.66 13.72 -9.45
CA TYR A 286 8.89 13.83 -10.22
C TYR A 286 9.15 12.51 -10.94
N ASP A 287 9.45 12.57 -12.23
CA ASP A 287 9.78 11.38 -13.01
C ASP A 287 11.03 10.67 -12.48
N TRP A 288 10.95 9.36 -12.28
CA TRP A 288 12.08 8.57 -11.78
C TRP A 288 13.25 8.53 -12.77
N ASN A 289 12.98 8.51 -14.08
CA ASN A 289 14.05 8.50 -15.08
C ASN A 289 14.80 9.83 -15.10
N LYS A 290 14.10 10.96 -15.02
CA LYS A 290 14.71 12.28 -14.81
C LYS A 290 15.56 12.31 -13.54
N LEU A 291 15.03 11.84 -12.41
CA LEU A 291 15.77 11.81 -11.15
C LEU A 291 17.04 10.94 -11.23
N LYS A 292 17.01 9.79 -11.91
CA LYS A 292 18.21 8.97 -12.15
C LYS A 292 19.27 9.70 -12.98
N ALA A 293 18.85 10.44 -14.00
CA ALA A 293 19.76 11.17 -14.87
C ALA A 293 20.41 12.36 -14.15
N GLU A 294 19.61 13.14 -13.41
CA GLU A 294 20.07 14.39 -12.77
C GLU A 294 20.66 14.18 -11.37
N ARG A 295 20.29 13.09 -10.68
CA ARG A 295 20.64 12.75 -9.27
C ARG A 295 20.13 13.72 -8.21
N ILE A 296 19.98 14.99 -8.54
CA ILE A 296 19.43 16.03 -7.69
C ILE A 296 18.52 16.94 -8.52
N ILE A 297 17.31 17.16 -8.04
CA ILE A 297 16.34 18.09 -8.60
C ILE A 297 16.16 19.21 -7.59
N ASN A 298 16.53 20.43 -7.97
CA ASN A 298 16.20 21.66 -7.25
C ASN A 298 14.90 22.22 -7.85
N ASP A 299 13.88 22.45 -7.03
CA ASP A 299 12.57 22.87 -7.53
C ASP A 299 11.84 23.76 -6.51
N LYS A 300 10.71 24.32 -6.91
CA LYS A 300 9.76 25.02 -6.03
C LYS A 300 8.46 24.24 -5.94
N LEU A 301 8.04 23.96 -4.71
CA LEU A 301 6.74 23.36 -4.40
C LEU A 301 5.89 24.39 -3.64
N GLY A 302 4.95 25.01 -4.35
CA GLY A 302 4.28 26.22 -3.88
C GLY A 302 5.27 27.36 -3.69
N ARG A 303 5.35 27.90 -2.47
CA ARG A 303 6.28 29.00 -2.10
C ARG A 303 7.62 28.51 -1.54
N LYS A 304 7.79 27.19 -1.35
CA LYS A 304 8.99 26.63 -0.73
C LYS A 304 9.93 26.09 -1.79
N SER A 305 11.20 26.45 -1.69
CA SER A 305 12.25 25.76 -2.43
C SER A 305 12.49 24.40 -1.79
N ILE A 306 12.67 23.38 -2.62
CA ILE A 306 12.86 21.99 -2.20
C ILE A 306 13.98 21.36 -3.01
N ILE A 307 14.56 20.30 -2.45
CA ILE A 307 15.45 19.41 -3.17
C ILE A 307 14.92 17.99 -3.10
N LEU A 308 15.05 17.26 -4.21
CA LEU A 308 14.82 15.83 -4.29
C LEU A 308 16.10 15.17 -4.78
N VAL A 309 16.61 14.19 -4.06
CA VAL A 309 17.93 13.59 -4.30
C VAL A 309 17.82 12.08 -4.39
N LEU A 310 18.63 11.48 -5.25
CA LEU A 310 18.79 10.05 -5.40
C LEU A 310 20.25 9.68 -5.09
N ALA A 311 20.42 8.81 -4.11
CA ALA A 311 21.71 8.29 -3.72
C ALA A 311 22.35 7.46 -4.85
N LYS A 312 23.66 7.24 -4.75
CA LYS A 312 24.48 6.48 -5.70
C LYS A 312 24.02 5.02 -5.90
N ASP A 313 23.21 4.49 -5.00
CA ASP A 313 22.71 3.11 -5.04
C ASP A 313 21.52 2.90 -6.00
N ASP A 314 21.10 3.96 -6.72
CA ASP A 314 19.97 3.96 -7.66
C ASP A 314 18.63 3.55 -7.03
N LYS A 315 18.51 3.63 -5.70
CA LYS A 315 17.36 3.11 -4.94
C LYS A 315 16.88 4.07 -3.87
N SER A 316 17.80 4.66 -3.13
CA SER A 316 17.51 5.47 -1.94
C SER A 316 17.34 6.92 -2.33
N PHE A 317 16.20 7.51 -1.98
CA PHE A 317 15.88 8.88 -2.32
C PHE A 317 15.41 9.64 -1.09
N PHE A 318 15.63 10.95 -1.09
CA PHE A 318 15.27 11.84 0.02
C PHE A 318 14.79 13.18 -0.53
N ALA A 319 13.91 13.86 0.19
CA ALA A 319 13.50 15.21 -0.14
C ALA A 319 13.63 16.12 1.09
N PHE A 320 14.00 17.38 0.86
CA PHE A 320 14.20 18.36 1.93
C PHE A 320 13.68 19.73 1.51
N GLU A 321 13.28 20.55 2.49
CA GLU A 321 13.13 21.99 2.28
C GLU A 321 14.52 22.60 2.06
N ASN A 322 14.68 23.41 1.02
CA ASN A 322 15.87 24.22 0.81
C ASN A 322 15.73 25.53 1.62
N PRO A 323 16.56 25.75 2.67
CA PRO A 323 16.44 26.92 3.52
C PRO A 323 16.84 28.23 2.82
N ASP A 324 17.66 28.17 1.77
CA ASP A 324 18.08 29.32 0.98
C ASP A 324 17.57 29.21 -0.45
N ALA A 325 16.45 29.88 -0.73
CA ALA A 325 15.82 29.87 -2.04
C ALA A 325 16.65 30.55 -3.15
N GLY A 326 17.72 31.29 -2.79
CA GLY A 326 18.62 31.95 -3.73
C GLY A 326 19.76 31.07 -4.25
N SER A 327 19.98 29.89 -3.65
CA SER A 327 21.09 29.00 -3.97
C SER A 327 20.63 27.55 -4.16
N ASN A 328 21.12 26.90 -5.21
CA ASN A 328 20.82 25.49 -5.46
C ASN A 328 21.80 24.58 -4.72
N PHE A 329 21.32 23.42 -4.30
CA PHE A 329 22.19 22.35 -3.84
C PHE A 329 22.86 21.65 -5.02
N THR A 330 24.08 21.19 -4.76
CA THR A 330 24.80 20.23 -5.60
C THR A 330 25.00 18.93 -4.84
N LEU A 331 25.19 17.83 -5.57
CA LEU A 331 25.37 16.49 -5.00
C LEU A 331 26.67 15.89 -5.53
N LEU A 332 27.57 15.50 -4.63
CA LEU A 332 28.81 14.80 -4.96
C LEU A 332 29.00 13.61 -4.01
N ASN A 333 29.02 12.39 -4.54
CA ASN A 333 29.24 11.15 -3.76
C ASN A 333 28.35 11.04 -2.51
N ASP A 334 27.03 11.16 -2.67
CA ASP A 334 26.04 11.17 -1.57
C ASP A 334 26.21 12.34 -0.57
N THR A 335 27.03 13.35 -0.87
CA THR A 335 27.20 14.57 -0.06
C THR A 335 26.50 15.74 -0.73
N LEU A 336 25.57 16.35 0.00
CA LEU A 336 24.83 17.54 -0.42
C LEU A 336 25.64 18.78 -0.05
N MET A 337 25.82 19.70 -0.99
CA MET A 337 26.60 20.92 -0.77
C MET A 337 25.80 22.16 -1.17
N GLN A 338 25.78 23.15 -0.29
CA GLN A 338 25.20 24.47 -0.55
C GLN A 338 25.97 25.53 0.25
N ASN A 339 26.40 26.61 -0.43
CA ASN A 339 27.08 27.76 0.19
C ASN A 339 28.27 27.36 1.10
N GLY A 340 29.04 26.34 0.71
CA GLY A 340 30.18 25.83 1.48
C GLY A 340 29.83 24.89 2.65
N ILE A 341 28.55 24.70 2.97
CA ILE A 341 28.09 23.74 3.98
C ILE A 341 27.88 22.38 3.31
N GLN A 342 28.32 21.32 3.99
CA GLN A 342 28.16 19.94 3.53
C GLN A 342 27.23 19.16 4.45
N TYR A 343 26.32 18.39 3.85
CA TYR A 343 25.38 17.53 4.53
C TYR A 343 25.51 16.10 3.99
N ASN A 344 25.32 15.12 4.89
CA ASN A 344 25.08 13.75 4.50
C ASN A 344 23.80 13.65 3.65
N ILE A 345 23.64 12.56 2.90
CA ILE A 345 22.46 12.34 2.03
C ILE A 345 21.11 12.37 2.78
N ASN A 346 21.13 12.12 4.10
CA ASN A 346 19.95 12.22 4.97
C ASN A 346 19.67 13.64 5.49
N GLY A 347 20.42 14.64 5.01
CA GLY A 347 20.25 16.05 5.34
C GLY A 347 20.90 16.49 6.66
N LYS A 348 21.59 15.60 7.40
CA LYS A 348 22.35 15.97 8.61
C LYS A 348 23.68 16.62 8.20
N ALA A 349 24.01 17.80 8.72
CA ALA A 349 25.28 18.45 8.44
C ALA A 349 26.46 17.56 8.87
N ILE A 350 27.53 17.56 8.08
CA ILE A 350 28.76 16.82 8.38
C ILE A 350 29.53 17.52 9.51
N ALA A 351 29.53 18.86 9.49
CA ALA A 351 30.08 19.70 10.54
C ALA A 351 28.98 20.57 11.15
N GLY A 352 28.87 20.57 12.49
CA GLY A 352 27.85 21.30 13.24
C GLY A 352 26.56 20.51 13.47
N ASN A 353 25.54 21.17 14.01
CA ASN A 353 24.27 20.56 14.44
C ASN A 353 23.07 20.88 13.54
N THR A 354 23.31 21.48 12.36
CA THR A 354 22.23 21.85 11.43
C THR A 354 21.73 20.61 10.69
N THR A 355 20.41 20.47 10.56
CA THR A 355 19.79 19.39 9.77
C THR A 355 18.76 20.00 8.84
N LEU A 356 18.80 19.63 7.57
CA LEU A 356 17.79 20.00 6.60
C LEU A 356 16.44 19.42 7.01
N LYS A 357 15.39 20.21 6.89
CA LYS A 357 14.05 19.74 7.24
C LYS A 357 13.57 18.73 6.19
N PRO A 358 13.36 17.45 6.58
CA PRO A 358 12.92 16.44 5.63
C PRO A 358 11.49 16.68 5.17
N LEU A 359 11.22 16.34 3.91
CA LEU A 359 9.91 16.34 3.31
C LEU A 359 9.48 14.90 3.03
N PRO A 360 8.20 14.54 3.26
CA PRO A 360 7.71 13.24 2.86
C PRO A 360 7.86 13.03 1.35
N ALA A 361 8.47 11.91 0.98
CA ALA A 361 8.72 11.52 -0.38
C ALA A 361 8.38 10.04 -0.57
N TYR A 362 7.71 9.71 -1.66
CA TYR A 362 7.21 8.36 -1.88
C TYR A 362 7.39 7.94 -3.33
N GLN A 363 8.02 6.79 -3.55
CA GLN A 363 8.02 6.18 -4.86
C GLN A 363 6.64 5.58 -5.10
N GLU A 364 6.06 5.79 -6.28
CA GLU A 364 4.74 5.28 -6.68
C GLU A 364 4.70 5.00 -8.19
N PHE A 365 3.74 4.20 -8.63
CA PHE A 365 3.33 4.18 -10.03
C PHE A 365 2.52 5.43 -10.38
N TRP A 366 2.74 5.95 -11.60
CA TRP A 366 2.09 7.16 -12.06
C TRP A 366 0.56 7.08 -12.07
N HIS A 367 -0.04 5.92 -12.41
CA HIS A 367 -1.49 5.74 -12.37
C HIS A 367 -2.04 5.99 -10.96
N SER A 368 -1.38 5.44 -9.93
CA SER A 368 -1.76 5.61 -8.52
C SER A 368 -1.67 7.07 -8.11
N TRP A 369 -0.55 7.74 -8.43
CA TRP A 369 -0.36 9.14 -8.09
C TRP A 369 -1.47 10.02 -8.70
N LYS A 370 -1.76 9.87 -10.01
CA LYS A 370 -2.81 10.63 -10.70
C LYS A 370 -4.19 10.44 -10.09
N THR A 371 -4.50 9.22 -9.64
CA THR A 371 -5.83 8.90 -9.12
C THR A 371 -6.05 9.50 -7.74
N PHE A 372 -5.04 9.48 -6.87
CA PHE A 372 -5.24 9.77 -5.44
C PHE A 372 -4.68 11.10 -4.97
N GLN A 373 -3.80 11.72 -5.76
CA GLN A 373 -3.31 13.06 -5.47
C GLN A 373 -4.02 14.06 -6.38
N PRO A 374 -4.49 15.20 -5.84
CA PRO A 374 -5.02 16.26 -6.67
C PRO A 374 -3.93 16.68 -7.66
N VAL A 375 -4.21 16.59 -8.95
CA VAL A 375 -3.29 17.03 -10.00
C VAL A 375 -3.15 18.54 -9.87
N THR A 376 -2.07 19.00 -9.23
CA THR A 376 -1.64 20.38 -9.38
C THR A 376 -1.20 20.55 -10.83
N ASN A 377 -2.02 21.23 -11.63
CA ASN A 377 -1.90 21.45 -13.08
C ASN A 377 -0.62 22.18 -13.55
N ASN A 378 0.47 22.17 -12.79
CA ASN A 378 1.67 22.93 -13.13
C ASN A 378 2.80 21.97 -13.57
N ASN A 379 2.77 21.71 -14.88
CA ASN A 379 3.84 21.21 -15.74
C ASN A 379 4.09 19.70 -15.71
N LEU A 380 3.35 18.98 -16.56
CA LEU A 380 3.91 17.87 -17.34
C LEU A 380 4.92 18.42 -18.35
#